data_AF-A0AAU3FW39-F1
#
_entry.id   AF-A0AAU3FW39-F1
#
_cell.length_a   1.000
_cell.length_b   1.000
_cell.length_c   1.000
_cell.angle_alpha   90.00
_cell.angle_beta   90.00
_cell.angle_gamma   90.00
#
_symmetry.space_group_name_H-M   'P 1'
#
loop_
_entity.id
_entity.type
_entity.pdbx_description
1 polymer ?
#
loop_
_entity_poly.entity_id
_entity_poly.type
_entity_poly.pdbx_seq_one_letter_code
_entity_poly.pdbx_strand_id
1 'polypeptide(L)'
;MLRARTLVEAFLYIDLTVAAGDEEPPEDFSARRWTTLTEGPETWTLRFDGPDTGRRHLIEILVPYQTESEARRDRLRFGPGVSELIDAGQWLSISLVYAQRALSADLSYAAAPGDEEGFADAVLNWEFARDAAAEAAKFLPPGGGEVPPEAFWTESGAARRAEDPERFTRSRLEDDIAFYQESIDQFTGMFGDR
;
A
#
# COMPACT_ATOMS: atom_id res chain seq x y z
N MET A 1 -14.15 -3.08 16.10
CA MET A 1 -14.19 -3.70 14.76
C MET A 1 -13.33 -2.85 13.84
N LEU A 2 -12.46 -3.46 13.04
CA LEU A 2 -11.54 -2.72 12.18
C LEU A 2 -12.32 -2.05 11.03
N ARG A 3 -11.86 -0.91 10.55
CA ARG A 3 -12.50 -0.17 9.47
C ARG A 3 -11.45 0.30 8.48
N ALA A 4 -11.58 -0.12 7.23
CA ALA A 4 -10.78 0.42 6.13
C ALA A 4 -11.61 1.43 5.33
N ARG A 5 -10.90 2.32 4.65
CA ARG A 5 -11.46 3.35 3.77
C ARG A 5 -11.77 2.78 2.39
N THR A 6 -10.97 1.82 1.93
CA THR A 6 -11.18 1.08 0.68
C THR A 6 -10.95 -0.41 0.86
N LEU A 7 -11.43 -1.21 -0.10
CA LEU A 7 -11.10 -2.64 -0.17
C LEU A 7 -9.59 -2.86 -0.32
N VAL A 8 -8.89 -2.01 -1.09
CA VAL A 8 -7.43 -2.09 -1.29
C VAL A 8 -6.68 -1.91 0.03
N GLU A 9 -7.06 -0.92 0.84
CA GLU A 9 -6.47 -0.74 2.17
C GLU A 9 -6.73 -1.94 3.08
N ALA A 10 -7.94 -2.50 3.05
CA ALA A 10 -8.27 -3.70 3.83
C ALA A 10 -7.35 -4.89 3.46
N PHE A 11 -7.04 -5.05 2.17
CA PHE A 11 -6.09 -6.08 1.70
C PHE A 11 -4.68 -5.81 2.21
N LEU A 12 -4.17 -4.59 2.08
CA LEU A 12 -2.84 -4.27 2.58
C LEU A 12 -2.70 -4.50 4.08
N TYR A 13 -3.74 -4.18 4.86
CA TYR A 13 -3.73 -4.44 6.29
C TYR A 13 -3.64 -5.94 6.61
N ILE A 14 -4.41 -6.78 5.90
CA ILE A 14 -4.33 -8.24 6.06
C ILE A 14 -2.94 -8.73 5.66
N ASP A 15 -2.41 -8.24 4.55
CA ASP A 15 -1.11 -8.60 4.03
C ASP A 15 0.00 -8.32 5.04
N LEU A 16 -0.01 -7.12 5.66
CA LEU A 16 0.89 -6.73 6.73
C LEU A 16 0.72 -7.58 7.98
N THR A 17 -0.52 -7.83 8.39
CA THR A 17 -0.83 -8.59 9.62
C THR A 17 -0.35 -10.04 9.52
N VAL A 18 -0.54 -10.66 8.36
CA VAL A 18 -0.09 -12.04 8.10
C VAL A 18 1.42 -12.10 7.94
N ALA A 19 2.04 -11.14 7.23
CA ALA A 19 3.48 -11.10 7.06
C ALA A 19 4.24 -10.87 8.37
N ALA A 20 3.65 -10.15 9.34
CA ALA A 20 4.21 -9.99 10.68
C ALA A 20 4.14 -11.27 11.53
N GLY A 21 3.43 -12.31 11.08
CA GLY A 21 3.12 -13.52 11.84
C GLY A 21 4.06 -14.72 11.63
N ASP A 22 4.78 -14.83 10.51
CA ASP A 22 5.44 -16.08 10.09
C ASP A 22 6.92 -15.95 9.69
N GLU A 23 7.70 -16.99 10.00
CA GLU A 23 8.96 -17.38 9.35
C GLU A 23 8.63 -17.92 7.95
N GLU A 24 9.06 -17.21 6.91
CA GLU A 24 8.87 -17.47 5.46
C GLU A 24 7.43 -17.70 4.94
N PRO A 25 6.94 -16.85 4.02
CA PRO A 25 5.64 -17.09 3.39
C PRO A 25 5.68 -18.33 2.48
N PRO A 26 4.61 -19.16 2.44
CA PRO A 26 4.53 -20.30 1.53
C PRO A 26 4.54 -19.85 0.06
N GLU A 27 5.16 -20.66 -0.81
CA GLU A 27 5.40 -20.40 -2.23
C GLU A 27 4.11 -20.19 -3.07
N ASP A 28 2.93 -20.57 -2.56
CA ASP A 28 1.66 -20.48 -3.29
C ASP A 28 0.74 -19.38 -2.70
N PHE A 29 1.10 -18.14 -3.03
CA PHE A 29 0.48 -16.91 -2.56
C PHE A 29 -0.80 -16.60 -3.37
N SER A 30 -1.93 -17.23 -3.04
CA SER A 30 -3.15 -17.04 -3.85
C SER A 30 -3.77 -15.63 -3.67
N ALA A 31 -4.08 -14.97 -4.79
CA ALA A 31 -4.47 -13.56 -4.92
C ALA A 31 -5.90 -13.20 -4.41
N ARG A 32 -6.41 -13.87 -3.38
CA ARG A 32 -7.65 -13.50 -2.67
C ARG A 32 -7.50 -13.73 -1.17
N ARG A 33 -6.76 -12.84 -0.50
CA ARG A 33 -6.49 -12.94 0.96
C ARG A 33 -7.71 -12.67 1.85
N TRP A 34 -8.94 -12.85 1.38
CA TRP A 34 -10.13 -12.82 2.22
C TRP A 34 -10.93 -14.09 2.02
N THR A 35 -11.41 -14.66 3.11
CA THR A 35 -12.22 -15.87 3.12
C THR A 35 -13.65 -15.56 2.69
N THR A 36 -14.19 -14.41 3.14
CA THR A 36 -15.56 -13.99 2.85
C THR A 36 -15.65 -12.48 2.67
N LEU A 37 -16.44 -12.04 1.69
CA LEU A 37 -16.89 -10.66 1.54
C LEU A 37 -18.41 -10.65 1.60
N THR A 38 -18.98 -10.00 2.61
CA THR A 38 -20.43 -9.92 2.80
C THR A 38 -20.89 -8.49 2.56
N GLU A 39 -21.83 -8.32 1.63
CA GLU A 39 -22.51 -7.06 1.36
C GLU A 39 -23.59 -6.80 2.42
N GLY A 40 -23.46 -5.66 3.09
CA GLY A 40 -24.46 -5.14 4.02
C GLY A 40 -25.23 -3.96 3.41
N PRO A 41 -26.07 -3.26 4.19
CA PRO A 41 -26.83 -2.11 3.69
C PRO A 41 -25.94 -0.89 3.35
N GLU A 42 -24.85 -0.66 4.08
CA GLU A 42 -23.99 0.54 3.93
C GLU A 42 -22.49 0.21 3.85
N THR A 43 -22.11 -1.04 4.10
CA THR A 43 -20.72 -1.47 4.22
C THR A 43 -20.55 -2.88 3.67
N TRP A 44 -19.41 -3.17 3.06
CA TRP A 44 -18.93 -4.55 2.97
C TRP A 44 -18.29 -4.95 4.31
N THR A 45 -18.49 -6.20 4.70
CA THR A 45 -17.69 -6.85 5.75
C THR A 45 -16.74 -7.83 5.08
N LEU A 46 -15.46 -7.53 5.16
CA LEU A 46 -14.40 -8.40 4.71
C LEU A 46 -13.90 -9.22 5.89
N ARG A 47 -13.91 -10.55 5.75
CA ARG A 47 -13.39 -11.48 6.74
C ARG A 47 -12.22 -12.26 6.16
N PHE A 48 -11.12 -12.27 6.89
CA PHE A 48 -9.99 -13.18 6.69
C PHE A 48 -9.91 -14.15 7.86
N ASP A 49 -9.96 -15.43 7.54
CA ASP A 49 -9.82 -16.56 8.45
C ASP A 49 -8.73 -17.46 7.86
N GLY A 50 -7.48 -17.28 8.32
CA GLY A 50 -6.30 -17.93 7.76
C GLY A 50 -4.99 -17.40 8.33
N PRO A 51 -3.82 -17.86 7.84
CA PRO A 51 -3.67 -18.97 6.90
C PRO A 51 -3.94 -20.34 7.56
N ASP A 52 -4.06 -21.39 6.74
CA ASP A 52 -4.20 -22.79 7.19
C ASP A 52 -2.90 -23.35 7.81
N THR A 53 -1.77 -22.67 7.57
CA THR A 53 -0.45 -22.92 8.17
C THR A 53 0.03 -21.67 8.90
N GLY A 54 0.88 -21.83 9.91
CA GLY A 54 1.38 -20.69 10.70
C GLY A 54 0.41 -20.22 11.78
N ARG A 55 0.56 -18.97 12.22
CA ARG A 55 -0.34 -18.38 13.22
C ARG A 55 -1.70 -18.10 12.59
N ARG A 56 -2.77 -18.70 13.12
CA ARG A 56 -4.13 -18.40 12.65
C ARG A 56 -4.53 -16.96 13.00
N HIS A 57 -4.94 -16.20 12.00
CA HIS A 57 -5.53 -14.88 12.13
C HIS A 57 -7.02 -14.93 11.81
N LEU A 58 -7.80 -14.26 12.66
CA LEU A 58 -9.19 -13.93 12.38
C LEU A 58 -9.31 -12.41 12.34
N ILE A 59 -9.51 -11.87 11.14
CA ILE A 59 -9.56 -10.44 10.89
C ILE A 59 -10.90 -10.11 10.25
N GLU A 60 -11.62 -9.16 10.82
CA GLU A 60 -12.88 -8.64 10.27
C GLU A 60 -12.78 -7.13 10.10
N ILE A 61 -12.96 -6.67 8.87
CA ILE A 61 -12.79 -5.28 8.45
C ILE A 61 -14.09 -4.80 7.80
N LEU A 62 -14.60 -3.67 8.25
CA LEU A 62 -15.69 -2.97 7.59
C LEU A 62 -15.15 -2.02 6.54
N VAL A 63 -15.76 -2.03 5.36
CA VAL A 63 -15.46 -1.09 4.27
C VAL A 63 -16.75 -0.36 3.87
N PRO A 64 -16.94 0.90 4.28
CA PRO A 64 -18.11 1.68 3.92
C PRO A 64 -18.20 1.97 2.41
N TYR A 65 -19.39 1.85 1.84
CA TYR A 65 -19.63 2.18 0.43
C TYR A 65 -19.34 3.66 0.14
N GLN A 66 -19.61 4.52 1.12
CA GLN A 66 -19.36 5.96 1.00
C GLN A 66 -17.87 6.25 0.77
N THR A 67 -16.99 5.71 1.62
CA THR A 67 -15.54 5.99 1.52
C THR A 67 -14.93 5.33 0.30
N GLU A 68 -15.37 4.12 -0.08
CA GLU A 68 -14.95 3.48 -1.34
C GLU A 68 -15.41 4.29 -2.56
N SER A 69 -16.64 4.82 -2.55
CA SER A 69 -17.18 5.60 -3.66
C SER A 69 -16.48 6.96 -3.80
N GLU A 70 -16.16 7.61 -2.68
CA GLU A 70 -15.35 8.83 -2.64
C GLU A 70 -13.95 8.57 -3.18
N ALA A 71 -13.30 7.50 -2.70
CA ALA A 71 -11.99 7.06 -3.17
C ALA A 71 -11.96 6.86 -4.70
N ARG A 72 -12.98 6.19 -5.26
CA ARG A 72 -13.10 6.00 -6.71
C ARG A 72 -13.32 7.29 -7.47
N ARG A 73 -14.16 8.19 -6.94
CA ARG A 73 -14.45 9.49 -7.56
C ARG A 73 -13.19 10.36 -7.64
N ASP A 74 -12.42 10.37 -6.55
CA ASP A 74 -11.25 11.23 -6.39
C ASP A 74 -9.94 10.53 -6.81
N ARG A 75 -10.05 9.30 -7.33
CA ARG A 75 -8.94 8.44 -7.77
C ARG A 75 -7.90 8.19 -6.67
N LEU A 76 -8.36 8.06 -5.42
CA LEU A 76 -7.55 7.74 -4.25
C LEU A 76 -7.50 6.23 -4.03
N ARG A 77 -6.40 5.58 -4.38
CA ARG A 77 -6.26 4.11 -4.30
C ARG A 77 -6.54 3.53 -2.92
N PHE A 78 -6.03 4.18 -1.87
CA PHE A 78 -6.13 3.71 -0.49
C PHE A 78 -7.17 4.46 0.35
N GLY A 79 -7.88 5.41 -0.26
CA GLY A 79 -9.02 6.11 0.34
C GLY A 79 -8.75 7.53 0.84
N PRO A 80 -9.83 8.25 1.20
CA PRO A 80 -9.77 9.63 1.68
C PRO A 80 -9.30 9.72 3.14
N GLY A 81 -8.81 10.89 3.56
CA GLY A 81 -8.38 11.11 4.96
C GLY A 81 -7.16 10.27 5.37
N VAL A 82 -6.91 10.17 6.68
CA VAL A 82 -5.80 9.42 7.27
C VAL A 82 -6.24 7.99 7.62
N SER A 83 -5.35 7.00 7.45
CA SER A 83 -5.65 5.61 7.82
C SER A 83 -5.78 5.42 9.32
N GLU A 84 -6.73 4.58 9.74
CA GLU A 84 -6.84 4.08 11.12
C GLU A 84 -6.28 2.64 11.27
N LEU A 85 -5.89 2.00 10.16
CA LEU A 85 -5.41 0.61 10.14
C LEU A 85 -3.90 0.49 9.94
N ILE A 86 -3.35 1.33 9.07
CA ILE A 86 -1.96 1.27 8.63
C ILE A 86 -1.29 2.56 9.06
N ASP A 87 -0.25 2.45 9.87
CA ASP A 87 0.46 3.62 10.40
C ASP A 87 1.45 4.22 9.38
N ALA A 88 2.03 5.38 9.68
CA ALA A 88 2.92 6.07 8.74
C ALA A 88 4.14 5.23 8.36
N GLY A 89 4.70 4.48 9.32
CA GLY A 89 5.86 3.63 9.09
C GLY A 89 5.56 2.41 8.22
N GLN A 90 4.37 1.84 8.38
CA GLN A 90 3.88 0.77 7.54
C GLN A 90 3.58 1.26 6.12
N TRP A 91 3.00 2.45 5.94
CA TRP A 91 2.81 3.04 4.61
C TRP A 91 4.12 3.28 3.87
N LEU A 92 5.15 3.80 4.54
CA LEU A 92 6.48 3.91 3.94
C LEU A 92 7.04 2.53 3.57
N SER A 93 6.83 1.52 4.41
CA SER A 93 7.28 0.16 4.12
C SER A 93 6.62 -0.42 2.87
N ILE A 94 5.30 -0.22 2.73
CA ILE A 94 4.55 -0.57 1.51
C ILE A 94 5.15 0.15 0.31
N SER A 95 5.35 1.47 0.41
CA SER A 95 5.93 2.28 -0.67
C SER A 95 7.26 1.72 -1.17
N LEU A 96 8.20 1.43 -0.26
CA LEU A 96 9.52 0.91 -0.62
C LEU A 96 9.47 -0.50 -1.24
N VAL A 97 8.58 -1.37 -0.75
CA VAL A 97 8.39 -2.71 -1.33
C VAL A 97 7.88 -2.61 -2.76
N TYR A 98 6.90 -1.74 -3.01
CA TYR A 98 6.37 -1.54 -4.36
C TYR A 98 7.38 -0.86 -5.29
N ALA A 99 8.17 0.10 -4.79
CA ALA A 99 9.25 0.71 -5.57
C ALA A 99 10.30 -0.33 -5.98
N GLN A 100 10.67 -1.25 -5.09
CA GLN A 100 11.61 -2.33 -5.42
C GLN A 100 11.04 -3.30 -6.46
N ARG A 101 9.74 -3.63 -6.37
CA ARG A 101 9.04 -4.45 -7.36
C ARG A 101 8.98 -3.76 -8.72
N ALA A 102 8.68 -2.46 -8.73
CA ALA A 102 8.63 -1.64 -9.94
C ALA A 102 10.00 -1.62 -10.65
N LEU A 103 11.09 -1.36 -9.91
CA LEU A 103 12.44 -1.42 -10.47
C LEU A 103 12.78 -2.79 -11.07
N SER A 104 12.34 -3.87 -10.43
CA SER A 104 12.57 -5.23 -10.93
C SER A 104 11.75 -5.52 -12.20
N ALA A 105 10.51 -5.04 -12.25
CA ALA A 105 9.63 -5.15 -13.40
C ALA A 105 10.15 -4.30 -14.58
N ASP A 106 10.57 -3.05 -14.34
CA ASP A 106 11.18 -2.17 -15.34
C ASP A 106 12.38 -2.81 -16.01
N LEU A 107 13.31 -3.37 -15.22
CA LEU A 107 14.51 -4.03 -15.74
C LEU A 107 14.16 -5.28 -16.55
N SER A 108 13.17 -6.05 -16.10
CA SER A 108 12.71 -7.26 -16.80
C SER A 108 12.05 -6.91 -18.12
N TYR A 109 11.19 -5.90 -18.15
CA TYR A 109 10.54 -5.40 -19.35
C TYR A 109 11.56 -4.83 -20.35
N ALA A 110 12.54 -4.05 -19.88
CA ALA A 110 13.59 -3.49 -20.73
C ALA A 110 14.43 -4.59 -21.42
N ALA A 111 14.59 -5.76 -20.80
CA ALA A 111 15.29 -6.90 -21.37
C ALA A 111 14.47 -7.64 -22.45
N ALA A 112 13.14 -7.58 -22.38
CA ALA A 112 12.23 -8.20 -23.35
C ALA A 112 11.02 -7.29 -23.65
N PRO A 113 11.20 -6.18 -24.38
CA PRO A 113 10.11 -5.24 -24.64
C PRO A 113 8.99 -5.86 -25.50
N GLY A 114 7.75 -5.42 -25.28
CA GLY A 114 6.55 -5.91 -25.98
C GLY A 114 5.65 -6.83 -25.16
N ASP A 115 5.99 -7.08 -23.90
CA ASP A 115 5.14 -7.76 -22.92
C ASP A 115 4.13 -6.78 -22.27
N GLU A 116 2.91 -6.69 -22.82
CA GLU A 116 1.87 -5.79 -22.29
C GLU A 116 1.58 -6.01 -20.80
N GLU A 117 1.67 -7.25 -20.30
CA GLU A 117 1.47 -7.58 -18.89
C GLU A 117 2.62 -7.04 -18.04
N GLY A 118 3.87 -7.30 -18.45
CA GLY A 118 5.05 -6.74 -17.81
C GLY A 118 5.09 -5.20 -17.80
N PHE A 119 4.60 -4.55 -18.86
CA PHE A 119 4.46 -3.09 -18.89
C PHE A 119 3.42 -2.60 -17.87
N ALA A 120 2.24 -3.21 -17.86
CA ALA A 120 1.17 -2.84 -16.93
C ALA A 120 1.59 -3.06 -15.47
N ASP A 121 2.28 -4.16 -15.18
CA ASP A 121 2.79 -4.48 -13.86
C ASP A 121 3.84 -3.47 -13.38
N ALA A 122 4.78 -3.08 -14.24
CA ALA A 122 5.76 -2.04 -13.92
C ALA A 122 5.10 -0.72 -13.53
N VAL A 123 4.19 -0.23 -14.38
CA VAL A 123 3.43 1.02 -14.12
C VAL A 123 2.62 0.91 -12.83
N LEU A 124 1.91 -0.20 -12.62
CA LEU A 124 1.08 -0.41 -11.45
C LEU A 124 1.92 -0.42 -10.16
N ASN A 125 3.08 -1.07 -10.15
CA ASN A 125 3.96 -1.08 -8.98
C ASN A 125 4.49 0.33 -8.66
N TRP A 126 4.85 1.13 -9.67
CA TRP A 126 5.24 2.53 -9.43
C TRP A 126 4.09 3.38 -8.89
N GLU A 127 2.88 3.23 -9.42
CA GLU A 127 1.69 3.92 -8.90
C GLU A 127 1.43 3.57 -7.44
N PHE A 128 1.52 2.28 -7.07
CA PHE A 128 1.37 1.84 -5.68
C PHE A 128 2.47 2.43 -4.78
N ALA A 129 3.71 2.49 -5.25
CA ALA A 129 4.81 3.10 -4.50
C ALA A 129 4.56 4.58 -4.20
N ARG A 130 4.16 5.33 -5.23
CA ARG A 130 3.77 6.75 -5.14
C ARG A 130 2.61 6.96 -4.19
N ASP A 131 1.51 6.24 -4.40
CA ASP A 131 0.28 6.42 -3.64
C ASP A 131 0.50 6.05 -2.16
N ALA A 132 1.33 5.05 -1.86
CA ALA A 132 1.65 4.66 -0.48
C ALA A 132 2.55 5.69 0.22
N ALA A 133 3.51 6.30 -0.49
CA ALA A 133 4.27 7.43 0.05
C ALA A 133 3.35 8.62 0.33
N ALA A 134 2.37 8.87 -0.55
CA ALA A 134 1.35 9.89 -0.32
C ALA A 134 0.49 9.60 0.91
N GLU A 135 0.12 8.34 1.19
CA GLU A 135 -0.57 7.97 2.44
C GLU A 135 0.28 8.26 3.68
N ALA A 136 1.58 7.95 3.67
CA ALA A 136 2.49 8.32 4.76
C ALA A 136 2.54 9.85 4.97
N ALA A 137 2.53 10.63 3.88
CA ALA A 137 2.52 12.08 3.93
C ALA A 137 1.23 12.68 4.53
N LYS A 138 0.09 11.97 4.49
CA LYS A 138 -1.16 12.44 5.12
C LYS A 138 -1.07 12.54 6.64
N PHE A 139 -0.10 11.87 7.27
CA PHE A 139 0.14 11.98 8.71
C PHE A 139 0.92 13.25 9.11
N LEU A 140 1.45 14.01 8.14
CA LEU A 140 2.08 15.29 8.42
C LEU A 140 1.05 16.30 8.93
N PRO A 141 1.30 16.98 10.06
CA PRO A 141 0.42 18.06 10.50
C PRO A 141 0.50 19.23 9.51
N PRO A 142 -0.54 20.08 9.44
CA PRO A 142 -0.54 21.25 8.58
C PRO A 142 0.69 22.13 8.83
N GLY A 143 1.52 22.35 7.81
CA GLY A 143 2.77 23.12 7.91
C GLY A 143 3.91 22.43 8.68
N GLY A 144 3.71 21.21 9.20
CA GLY A 144 4.75 20.45 9.88
C GLY A 144 5.79 19.89 8.90
N GLY A 145 7.04 19.86 9.34
CA GLY A 145 8.17 19.33 8.57
C GLY A 145 8.43 17.84 8.76
N GLU A 146 7.79 17.19 9.73
CA GLU A 146 8.00 15.78 10.07
C GLU A 146 6.70 15.11 10.53
N VAL A 147 6.61 13.81 10.30
CA VAL A 147 5.51 12.98 10.80
C VAL A 147 5.68 12.80 12.31
N PRO A 148 4.63 13.05 13.11
CA PRO A 148 4.76 13.11 14.55
C PRO A 148 4.84 11.69 15.16
N PRO A 149 5.45 11.52 16.34
CA PRO A 149 5.64 10.22 16.97
C PRO A 149 4.38 9.36 17.12
N GLU A 150 3.24 9.99 17.39
CA GLU A 150 1.95 9.32 17.56
C GLU A 150 1.41 8.67 16.28
N ALA A 151 1.94 9.00 15.11
CA ALA A 151 1.58 8.37 13.84
C ALA A 151 2.24 7.00 13.61
N PHE A 152 2.97 6.50 14.60
CA PHE A 152 3.69 5.22 14.58
C PHE A 152 3.21 4.34 15.74
N TRP A 153 1.97 3.88 15.67
CA TRP A 153 1.36 3.10 16.76
C TRP A 153 1.60 1.59 16.66
N THR A 154 2.14 1.10 15.54
CA THR A 154 2.53 -0.30 15.39
C THR A 154 4.01 -0.50 15.72
N GLU A 155 4.37 -1.68 16.23
CA GLU A 155 5.77 -2.05 16.47
C GLU A 155 6.60 -1.95 15.18
N SER A 156 6.06 -2.44 14.06
CA SER A 156 6.73 -2.38 12.76
C SER A 156 6.94 -0.94 12.27
N GLY A 157 5.96 -0.06 12.49
CA GLY A 157 6.06 1.34 12.07
C GLY A 157 7.04 2.12 12.93
N ALA A 158 7.01 1.91 14.26
CA ALA A 158 7.97 2.49 15.19
C ALA A 158 9.41 2.01 14.90
N ALA A 159 9.60 0.72 14.58
CA ALA A 159 10.88 0.17 14.18
C ALA A 159 11.41 0.82 12.88
N ARG A 160 10.55 0.97 11.87
CA ARG A 160 10.93 1.66 10.62
C ARG A 160 11.34 3.11 10.85
N ARG A 161 10.63 3.83 11.73
CA ARG A 161 11.02 5.20 12.12
C ARG A 161 12.36 5.24 12.84
N ALA A 162 12.63 4.28 13.71
CA ALA A 162 13.89 4.20 14.44
C ALA A 162 15.08 3.89 13.51
N GLU A 163 14.85 3.11 12.45
CA GLU A 163 15.85 2.75 11.44
C GLU A 163 16.26 3.95 10.57
N ASP A 164 15.29 4.70 10.04
CA ASP A 164 15.54 5.83 9.14
C ASP A 164 14.53 6.97 9.38
N PRO A 165 14.72 7.80 10.43
CA PRO A 165 13.77 8.85 10.79
C PRO A 165 13.67 9.96 9.75
N GLU A 166 14.73 10.22 8.97
CA GLU A 166 14.78 11.28 7.96
C GLU A 166 13.80 11.03 6.79
N ARG A 167 13.42 9.76 6.58
CA ARG A 167 12.38 9.35 5.62
C ARG A 167 10.99 9.88 5.92
N PHE A 168 10.75 10.27 7.17
CA PHE A 168 9.45 10.75 7.63
C PHE A 168 9.39 12.27 7.70
N THR A 169 10.30 12.95 7.00
CA THR A 169 10.23 14.39 6.80
C THR A 169 9.35 14.72 5.59
N ARG A 170 8.72 15.90 5.62
CA ARG A 170 7.91 16.43 4.51
C ARG A 170 8.71 16.42 3.20
N SER A 171 9.90 17.00 3.22
CA SER A 171 10.77 17.08 2.05
C SER A 171 11.03 15.71 1.47
N ARG A 172 11.38 14.73 2.31
CA ARG A 172 11.75 13.40 1.81
C ARG A 172 10.56 12.64 1.23
N LEU A 173 9.38 12.73 1.85
CA LEU A 173 8.16 12.12 1.33
C LEU A 173 7.71 12.78 0.02
N GLU A 174 7.78 14.11 -0.07
CA GLU A 174 7.47 14.85 -1.30
C GLU A 174 8.46 14.51 -2.43
N ASP A 175 9.75 14.38 -2.11
CA ASP A 175 10.79 13.96 -3.07
C ASP A 175 10.55 12.52 -3.57
N ASP A 176 10.21 11.58 -2.69
CA ASP A 176 9.93 10.19 -3.08
C ASP A 176 8.66 10.12 -3.97
N ILE A 177 7.59 10.86 -3.63
CA ILE A 177 6.37 10.95 -4.47
C ILE A 177 6.70 11.49 -5.86
N ALA A 178 7.48 12.58 -5.93
CA ALA A 178 7.88 13.18 -7.20
C ALA A 178 8.75 12.24 -8.03
N PHE A 179 9.72 11.58 -7.40
CA PHE A 179 10.59 10.60 -8.05
C PHE A 179 9.80 9.42 -8.64
N TYR A 180 8.84 8.87 -7.90
CA TYR A 180 8.00 7.79 -8.41
C TYR A 180 7.11 8.25 -9.56
N GLN A 181 6.58 9.49 -9.52
CA GLN A 181 5.85 10.05 -10.66
C GLN A 181 6.73 10.21 -11.89
N GLU A 182 7.95 10.74 -11.74
CA GLU A 182 8.90 10.89 -12.85
C GLU A 182 9.27 9.52 -13.45
N SER A 183 9.40 8.49 -12.61
CA SER A 183 9.67 7.12 -13.05
C SER A 183 8.52 6.57 -13.91
N ILE A 184 7.26 6.81 -13.51
CA ILE A 184 6.07 6.46 -14.32
C ILE A 184 6.11 7.19 -15.66
N ASP A 185 6.31 8.51 -15.64
CA ASP A 185 6.29 9.35 -16.84
C ASP A 185 7.40 8.95 -17.81
N GLN A 186 8.60 8.65 -17.29
CA GLN A 186 9.73 8.19 -18.10
C GLN A 186 9.48 6.80 -18.70
N PHE A 187 8.99 5.85 -17.90
CA PHE A 187 8.75 4.48 -18.35
C PHE A 187 7.63 4.44 -19.41
N THR A 188 6.52 5.13 -19.14
CA THR A 188 5.40 5.24 -20.09
C THR A 188 5.78 6.03 -21.35
N GLY A 189 6.59 7.09 -21.24
CA GLY A 189 7.09 7.81 -22.42
C GLY A 189 8.06 6.99 -23.28
N MET A 190 8.81 6.06 -22.69
CA MET A 190 9.74 5.20 -23.42
C MET A 190 9.05 4.03 -24.13
N PHE A 191 7.97 3.51 -23.56
CA PHE A 191 7.37 2.24 -23.98
C PHE A 191 5.87 2.26 -24.29
N GLY A 192 5.14 3.32 -23.91
CA GLY A 192 3.67 3.37 -23.98
C GLY A 192 3.05 3.60 -25.36
N ASP A 193 3.84 4.02 -26.35
CA ASP A 193 3.38 4.28 -27.74
C ASP A 193 3.71 3.12 -28.71
N ARG A 194 4.07 1.92 -28.20
CA ARG A 194 4.52 0.78 -29.02
C ARG A 194 3.50 -0.33 -29.15
#